data_AF-J6J4F7-F1
#
_entry.id   AF-J6J4F7-F1
#
_cell.length_a   1.000
_cell.length_b   1.000
_cell.length_c   1.000
_cell.angle_alpha   90.00
_cell.angle_beta   90.00
_cell.angle_gamma   90.00
#
_symmetry.space_group_name_H-M   'P 1'
#
loop_
_entity.id
_entity.type
_entity.pdbx_description
1 polymer ?
#
loop_
_entity_poly.entity_id
_entity_poly.type
_entity_poly.pdbx_seq_one_letter_code
_entity_poly.pdbx_strand_id
1 'polypeptide(L)'
;MIARNCRLHDVQDVLDEARRFLSLPRPEPAQHIAPAPAGSPESARRLFAMGQPIRGTLVESYLRARGIGDLRCLPALRFHPRCFHRTIENGPCETWPALLAAVTDRDGTITGLHRTWLARDGTDKAPLATPRRAMGQLLGNGVRFGEPADVL
;
A
#
# COMPACT_ATOMS: atom_id res chain seq x y z
N MET A 1 41.58 17.51 6.82
CA MET A 1 42.77 16.62 6.71
C MET A 1 42.63 15.62 7.84
N ILE A 2 42.45 14.31 7.64
CA ILE A 2 43.24 13.40 6.82
C ILE A 2 42.31 12.31 6.25
N ALA A 3 42.36 12.12 4.93
CA ALA A 3 41.88 10.91 4.28
C ALA A 3 42.99 9.85 4.28
N ARG A 4 42.61 8.56 4.41
CA ARG A 4 43.38 7.28 4.40
C ARG A 4 43.36 6.61 5.77
N ASN A 5 42.95 5.36 5.97
CA ASN A 5 43.11 4.21 5.08
C ASN A 5 42.28 2.99 5.55
N CYS A 6 40.97 2.92 5.27
CA CYS A 6 40.24 1.65 5.35
C CYS A 6 39.29 1.57 4.16
N ARG A 7 39.58 0.67 3.21
CA ARG A 7 38.69 0.33 2.09
C ARG A 7 37.40 -0.31 2.63
N LEU A 8 36.44 0.50 3.05
CA LEU A 8 35.08 0.05 3.32
C LEU A 8 34.39 -0.03 1.97
N HIS A 9 34.19 -1.24 1.44
CA HIS A 9 33.61 -1.47 0.12
C HIS A 9 32.08 -1.58 0.15
N ASP A 10 31.45 -1.40 1.31
CA ASP A 10 30.00 -1.45 1.46
C ASP A 10 29.48 -0.22 2.22
N VAL A 11 28.34 0.31 1.77
CA VAL A 11 27.60 1.39 2.42
C VAL A 11 27.17 0.96 3.83
N GLN A 12 26.96 -0.34 4.05
CA GLN A 12 26.67 -0.91 5.37
C GLN A 12 27.81 -0.68 6.36
N ASP A 13 29.06 -0.87 5.96
CA ASP A 13 30.21 -0.69 6.84
C ASP A 13 30.36 0.78 7.29
N VAL A 14 30.11 1.73 6.38
CA VAL A 14 30.15 3.16 6.69
C VAL A 14 29.02 3.54 7.65
N LEU A 15 27.82 2.98 7.44
CA LEU A 15 26.68 3.22 8.33
C LEU A 15 26.90 2.63 9.72
N ASP A 16 27.54 1.47 9.82
CA ASP A 16 27.85 0.84 11.10
C ASP A 16 28.94 1.58 11.86
N GLU A 17 29.98 2.07 11.18
CA GLU A 17 31.00 2.91 11.81
C GLU A 17 30.41 4.25 12.28
N ALA A 18 29.54 4.88 11.47
CA ALA A 18 28.82 6.08 11.88
C ALA A 18 27.94 5.84 13.11
N ARG A 19 27.23 4.70 13.18
CA ARG A 19 26.41 4.32 14.35
C ARG A 19 27.24 4.09 15.59
N ARG A 20 28.40 3.44 15.45
CA ARG A 20 29.35 3.21 16.53
C ARG A 20 29.89 4.54 17.07
N PHE A 21 30.26 5.47 16.18
CA PHE A 21 30.71 6.81 16.56
C PHE A 21 29.61 7.61 17.28
N LEU A 22 28.35 7.43 16.87
CA LEU A 22 27.18 8.14 17.42
C LEU A 22 26.49 7.44 18.60
N SER A 23 26.99 6.29 19.07
CA SER A 23 26.39 5.48 20.15
C SER A 23 24.90 5.15 19.93
N LEU A 24 24.50 4.93 18.68
CA LEU A 24 23.11 4.60 18.34
C LEU A 24 22.80 3.12 18.68
N PRO A 25 21.60 2.81 19.22
CA PRO A 25 21.20 1.44 19.46
C PRO A 25 21.13 0.67 18.14
N ARG A 26 21.60 -0.59 18.15
CA ARG A 26 21.54 -1.46 16.98
C ARG A 26 20.05 -1.73 16.65
N PRO A 27 19.57 -1.46 15.44
CA PRO A 27 18.20 -1.78 15.07
C PRO A 27 18.01 -3.29 15.17
N GLU A 28 16.89 -3.72 15.74
CA GLU A 28 16.50 -5.14 15.71
C GLU A 28 16.49 -5.60 14.25
N PRO A 29 16.97 -6.84 13.96
CA PRO A 29 16.96 -7.34 12.60
C PRO A 29 15.52 -7.32 12.10
N ALA A 30 15.24 -6.42 11.15
CA ALA A 30 13.96 -6.39 10.46
C ALA A 30 13.77 -7.79 9.88
N GLN A 31 12.72 -8.49 10.32
CA GLN A 31 12.40 -9.82 9.81
C GLN A 31 12.32 -9.70 8.28
N HIS A 32 13.27 -10.35 7.60
CA HIS A 32 13.33 -10.31 6.14
C HIS A 32 12.22 -11.22 5.62
N ILE A 33 10.99 -10.71 5.61
CA ILE A 33 9.85 -11.45 5.10
C ILE A 33 10.08 -11.63 3.60
N ALA A 34 10.25 -12.87 3.16
CA ALA A 34 10.44 -13.19 1.74
C ALA A 34 9.40 -12.46 0.87
N PRO A 35 9.80 -11.95 -0.32
CA PRO A 35 8.88 -11.30 -1.22
C PRO A 35 7.78 -12.30 -1.61
N ALA A 36 6.53 -11.96 -1.29
CA ALA A 36 5.40 -12.77 -1.74
C ALA A 36 5.32 -12.69 -3.28
N PRO A 37 4.87 -13.77 -3.96
CA PRO A 37 4.67 -13.74 -5.41
C PRO A 37 3.82 -12.53 -5.81
N ALA A 38 4.27 -11.78 -6.80
CA ALA A 38 3.56 -10.61 -7.29
C ALA A 38 2.14 -11.03 -7.69
N GLY A 39 1.13 -10.39 -7.11
CA GLY A 39 -0.25 -10.74 -7.40
C GLY A 39 -0.90 -11.75 -6.45
N SER A 40 -0.22 -12.21 -5.40
CA SER A 40 -0.76 -13.15 -4.42
C SER A 40 -1.75 -12.51 -3.41
N PRO A 41 -2.64 -13.31 -2.77
CA PRO A 41 -3.43 -12.89 -1.61
C PRO A 41 -2.58 -12.31 -0.47
N GLU A 42 -1.39 -12.86 -0.22
CA GLU A 42 -0.46 -12.39 0.80
C GLU A 42 0.04 -10.98 0.50
N SER A 43 0.40 -10.70 -0.77
CA SER A 43 0.76 -9.35 -1.19
C SER A 43 -0.41 -8.37 -1.04
N ALA A 44 -1.64 -8.81 -1.34
CA ALA A 44 -2.84 -8.00 -1.14
C ALA A 44 -3.04 -7.63 0.34
N ARG A 45 -2.92 -8.60 1.25
CA ARG A 45 -2.97 -8.38 2.71
C ARG A 45 -1.91 -7.40 3.19
N ARG A 46 -0.65 -7.59 2.76
CA ARG A 46 0.46 -6.68 3.13
C ARG A 46 0.19 -5.26 2.67
N LEU A 47 -0.21 -5.06 1.41
CA LEU A 47 -0.49 -3.73 0.88
C LEU A 47 -1.71 -3.08 1.56
N PHE A 48 -2.75 -3.85 1.89
CA PHE A 48 -3.90 -3.34 2.64
C PHE A 48 -3.52 -2.90 4.05
N ALA A 49 -2.68 -3.69 4.74
CA ALA A 49 -2.21 -3.39 6.09
C ALA A 49 -1.33 -2.12 6.16
N MET A 50 -0.60 -1.81 5.08
CA MET A 50 0.15 -0.55 4.94
C MET A 50 -0.76 0.68 4.75
N GLY A 51 -2.06 0.47 4.51
CA GLY A 51 -3.03 1.53 4.29
C GLY A 51 -3.60 2.12 5.58
N GLN A 52 -3.77 3.44 5.59
CA GLN A 52 -4.39 4.19 6.69
C GLN A 52 -5.92 4.33 6.50
N PRO A 53 -6.67 4.69 7.55
CA PRO A 53 -8.08 5.04 7.42
C PRO A 53 -8.33 6.14 6.38
N ILE A 54 -9.50 6.12 5.74
CA ILE A 54 -9.82 7.03 4.61
C ILE A 54 -10.25 8.45 5.04
N ARG A 55 -10.62 8.65 6.31
CA ARG A 55 -11.06 9.94 6.82
C ARG A 55 -9.92 10.97 6.82
N GLY A 56 -10.21 12.18 6.38
CA GLY A 56 -9.24 13.26 6.21
C GLY A 56 -8.26 13.03 5.06
N THR A 57 -8.57 12.15 4.11
CA THR A 57 -7.65 11.82 3.00
C THR A 57 -8.26 12.16 1.63
N LEU A 58 -7.43 12.10 0.59
CA LEU A 58 -7.88 12.27 -0.80
C LEU A 58 -8.96 11.25 -1.21
N VAL A 59 -9.01 10.09 -0.57
CA VAL A 59 -10.07 9.09 -0.79
C VAL A 59 -11.42 9.63 -0.35
N GLU A 60 -11.49 10.31 0.80
CA GLU A 60 -12.75 10.90 1.28
C GLU A 60 -13.27 11.95 0.30
N SER A 61 -12.41 12.87 -0.15
CA SER A 61 -12.78 13.86 -1.17
C SER A 61 -13.25 13.20 -2.46
N TYR A 62 -12.52 12.19 -2.94
CA TYR A 62 -12.85 11.43 -4.14
C TYR A 62 -14.21 10.73 -4.03
N LEU A 63 -14.49 10.07 -2.90
CA LEU A 63 -15.76 9.37 -2.67
C LEU A 63 -16.93 10.36 -2.56
N ARG A 64 -16.76 11.48 -1.86
CA ARG A 64 -17.80 12.53 -1.75
C ARG A 64 -18.10 13.16 -3.10
N ALA A 65 -17.09 13.46 -3.91
CA ALA A 65 -17.28 13.95 -5.28
C ALA A 65 -18.04 12.95 -6.17
N ARG A 66 -18.03 11.66 -5.82
CA ARG A 66 -18.79 10.59 -6.46
C ARG A 66 -20.18 10.35 -5.83
N GLY A 67 -20.62 11.21 -4.92
CA GLY A 67 -21.92 11.09 -4.24
C GLY A 67 -21.93 10.05 -3.12
N ILE A 68 -20.78 9.52 -2.72
CA ILE A 68 -20.66 8.54 -1.63
C ILE A 68 -20.35 9.32 -0.35
N GLY A 69 -21.41 9.65 0.40
CA GLY A 69 -21.33 10.52 1.58
C GLY A 69 -21.15 9.80 2.92
N ASP A 70 -21.71 8.59 3.08
CA ASP A 70 -21.57 7.86 4.35
C ASP A 70 -20.24 7.09 4.40
N LEU A 71 -19.26 7.69 5.07
CA LEU A 71 -17.92 7.15 5.26
C LEU A 71 -17.65 6.74 6.72
N ARG A 72 -18.69 6.51 7.52
CA ARG A 72 -18.53 6.20 8.97
C ARG A 72 -17.95 4.81 9.22
N CYS A 73 -18.32 3.81 8.40
CA CYS A 73 -17.88 2.43 8.58
C CYS A 73 -17.54 1.76 7.25
N LEU A 74 -16.35 2.05 6.71
CA LEU A 74 -15.84 1.42 5.50
C LEU A 74 -14.51 0.69 5.79
N PRO A 75 -14.53 -0.35 6.66
CA PRO A 75 -13.30 -1.06 7.07
C PRO A 75 -12.60 -1.76 5.89
N ALA A 76 -13.35 -2.06 4.82
CA ALA A 76 -12.83 -2.61 3.58
C ALA A 76 -12.03 -1.59 2.75
N LEU A 77 -12.04 -0.29 3.10
CA LEU A 77 -11.30 0.74 2.38
C LEU A 77 -10.13 1.27 3.20
N ARG A 78 -9.01 1.48 2.53
CA ARG A 78 -7.83 2.15 3.07
C ARG A 78 -7.28 3.15 2.07
N PHE A 79 -6.56 4.13 2.59
CA PHE A 79 -5.78 5.07 1.80
C PHE A 79 -4.31 4.73 1.88
N HIS A 80 -3.59 4.84 0.76
CA HIS A 80 -2.14 4.74 0.74
C HIS A 80 -1.54 5.96 0.03
N PRO A 81 -0.75 6.82 0.69
CA PRO A 81 -0.30 8.10 0.12
C PRO A 81 0.72 7.96 -1.02
N ARG A 82 1.51 6.87 -1.03
CA ARG A 82 2.59 6.62 -1.99
C ARG A 82 2.54 5.22 -2.61
N CYS A 83 1.40 4.84 -3.17
CA CYS A 83 1.21 3.51 -3.74
C CYS A 83 1.95 3.38 -5.08
N PHE A 84 2.73 2.32 -5.25
CA PHE A 84 3.50 2.07 -6.47
C PHE A 84 2.60 1.81 -7.67
N HIS A 85 2.85 2.51 -8.78
CA HIS A 85 2.33 2.24 -10.11
C HIS A 85 3.49 1.84 -11.03
N ARG A 86 3.27 0.78 -11.82
CA ARG A 86 4.19 0.33 -12.87
C ARG A 86 3.40 0.20 -14.16
N THR A 87 3.81 0.96 -15.17
CA THR A 87 3.23 0.99 -16.51
C THR A 87 3.45 -0.32 -17.26
N ILE A 88 4.66 -0.87 -17.16
CA ILE A 88 5.08 -2.15 -17.76
C ILE A 88 5.86 -2.98 -16.74
N GLU A 89 5.97 -4.28 -17.01
CA GLU A 89 6.84 -5.17 -16.24
C GLU A 89 8.29 -4.69 -16.38
N ASN A 90 8.98 -4.51 -15.24
CA ASN A 90 10.34 -3.92 -15.14
C ASN A 90 10.49 -2.46 -15.61
N GLY A 91 9.39 -1.73 -15.81
CA GLY A 91 9.42 -0.29 -16.11
C GLY A 91 9.71 0.60 -14.90
N PRO A 92 9.90 1.92 -15.13
CA PRO A 92 10.04 2.89 -14.05
C PRO A 92 8.84 2.82 -13.10
N CYS A 93 9.13 2.89 -11.80
CA CYS A 93 8.12 2.81 -10.76
C CYS A 93 7.82 4.20 -10.24
N GLU A 94 6.58 4.64 -10.40
CA GLU A 94 6.10 5.89 -9.83
C GLU A 94 5.27 5.63 -8.57
N THR A 95 5.05 6.67 -7.76
CA THR A 95 4.18 6.58 -6.59
C THR A 95 3.06 7.60 -6.65
N TRP A 96 1.85 7.13 -6.38
CA TRP A 96 0.63 7.90 -6.44
C TRP A 96 -0.24 7.64 -5.20
N PRO A 97 -1.01 8.63 -4.71
CA PRO A 97 -2.03 8.37 -3.71
C PRO A 97 -3.04 7.34 -4.23
N ALA A 98 -3.49 6.41 -3.39
CA ALA A 98 -4.39 5.36 -3.84
C ALA A 98 -5.49 5.03 -2.82
N LEU A 99 -6.68 4.79 -3.36
CA LEU A 99 -7.77 4.06 -2.73
C LEU A 99 -7.47 2.56 -2.84
N LEU A 100 -7.40 1.89 -1.70
CA LEU A 100 -7.27 0.45 -1.57
C LEU A 100 -8.60 -0.13 -1.09
N ALA A 101 -9.15 -1.10 -1.81
CA ALA A 101 -10.38 -1.81 -1.45
C ALA A 101 -10.10 -3.30 -1.29
N ALA A 102 -10.25 -3.80 -0.07
CA ALA A 102 -10.06 -5.20 0.28
C ALA A 102 -11.13 -6.07 -0.37
N VAL A 103 -10.68 -7.09 -1.09
CA VAL A 103 -11.54 -8.16 -1.61
C VAL A 103 -11.42 -9.31 -0.64
N THR A 104 -12.55 -9.76 -0.11
CA THR A 104 -12.60 -10.84 0.89
C THR A 104 -13.36 -12.05 0.38
N ASP A 105 -13.13 -13.21 0.98
CA ASP A 105 -14.03 -14.35 0.91
C ASP A 105 -15.23 -14.16 1.85
N ARG A 106 -16.03 -15.22 2.05
CA ARG A 106 -17.20 -15.22 2.92
C ARG A 106 -16.83 -15.14 4.41
N ASP A 107 -15.66 -15.63 4.78
CA ASP A 107 -15.17 -15.65 6.16
C ASP A 107 -14.48 -14.32 6.53
N GLY A 108 -14.42 -13.36 5.59
CA GLY A 108 -13.80 -12.06 5.79
C GLY A 108 -12.29 -12.05 5.58
N THR A 109 -11.69 -13.16 5.15
CA THR A 109 -10.27 -13.21 4.83
C THR A 109 -10.00 -12.43 3.56
N ILE A 110 -9.03 -11.51 3.60
CA ILE A 110 -8.60 -10.78 2.41
C ILE A 110 -7.93 -11.77 1.46
N THR A 111 -8.56 -11.94 0.29
CA THR A 111 -8.10 -12.79 -0.81
C THR A 111 -7.52 -11.96 -1.94
N GLY A 112 -7.87 -10.68 -2.03
CA GLY A 112 -7.35 -9.76 -3.04
C GLY A 112 -7.49 -8.30 -2.68
N LEU A 113 -7.06 -7.43 -3.60
CA LEU A 113 -7.09 -5.99 -3.42
C LEU A 113 -7.35 -5.29 -4.74
N HIS A 114 -8.34 -4.40 -4.76
CA HIS A 114 -8.47 -3.37 -5.80
C HIS A 114 -7.72 -2.12 -5.36
N ARG A 115 -6.88 -1.58 -6.25
CA ARG A 115 -6.29 -0.26 -6.09
C ARG A 115 -6.76 0.68 -7.19
N THR A 116 -7.13 1.89 -6.79
CA THR A 116 -7.40 3.00 -7.69
C THR A 116 -6.46 4.12 -7.32
N TRP A 117 -5.57 4.50 -8.23
CA TRP A 117 -4.70 5.65 -8.02
C TRP A 117 -5.49 6.94 -8.26
N LEU A 118 -5.28 7.92 -7.40
CA LEU A 118 -6.00 9.18 -7.38
C LEU A 118 -5.08 10.32 -7.82
N ALA A 119 -5.67 11.33 -8.44
CA ALA A 119 -5.00 12.58 -8.69
C ALA A 119 -4.60 13.21 -7.33
N ARG A 120 -3.48 13.95 -7.31
CA ARG A 120 -2.91 14.47 -6.05
C ARG A 120 -3.77 15.55 -5.40
N ASP A 121 -4.66 16.16 -6.19
CA ASP A 121 -5.69 17.11 -5.76
C ASP A 121 -6.98 16.42 -5.26
N GLY A 122 -7.08 15.09 -5.41
CA GLY A 122 -8.23 14.28 -4.98
C GLY A 122 -9.51 14.49 -5.80
N THR A 123 -9.43 15.16 -6.95
CA THR A 123 -10.61 15.53 -7.76
C THR A 123 -11.10 14.36 -8.62
N ASP A 124 -10.17 13.54 -9.14
CA ASP A 124 -10.48 12.33 -9.89
C ASP A 124 -9.37 11.28 -9.75
N LYS A 125 -9.39 10.28 -10.63
CA LYS A 125 -8.32 9.29 -10.77
C LYS A 125 -7.04 9.94 -11.27
N ALA A 126 -5.91 9.31 -10.94
CA ALA A 126 -4.61 9.73 -11.46
C ALA A 126 -4.62 9.71 -13.01
N PRO A 127 -3.92 10.63 -13.68
CA PRO A 127 -3.82 10.71 -15.14
C PRO A 127 -2.87 9.62 -15.69
N LEU A 128 -3.21 8.37 -15.42
CA LEU A 128 -2.45 7.18 -15.78
C LEU A 128 -3.25 6.39 -16.82
N ALA A 129 -2.57 5.73 -17.77
CA ALA A 129 -3.22 4.89 -18.77
C ALA A 129 -4.10 3.79 -18.13
N THR A 130 -3.65 3.24 -17.00
CA THR A 130 -4.41 2.27 -16.21
C THR A 130 -4.50 2.75 -14.74
N PRO A 131 -5.51 3.56 -14.40
CA PRO A 131 -5.64 4.15 -13.07
C PRO A 131 -6.26 3.18 -12.05
N ARG A 132 -6.54 1.94 -12.45
CA ARG A 132 -7.07 0.88 -11.60
C ARG A 132 -6.31 -0.41 -11.88
N ARG A 133 -6.01 -1.17 -10.83
CA ARG A 133 -5.46 -2.52 -10.94
C ARG A 133 -5.97 -3.37 -9.79
N ALA A 134 -6.04 -4.67 -9.99
CA ALA A 134 -6.37 -5.62 -8.94
C ALA A 134 -5.26 -6.66 -8.78
N MET A 135 -5.22 -7.33 -7.63
CA MET A 135 -4.30 -8.43 -7.34
C MET A 135 -4.93 -9.41 -6.34
N GLY A 136 -4.39 -10.61 -6.27
CA GLY A 136 -4.91 -11.70 -5.45
C GLY A 136 -5.99 -12.52 -6.17
N GLN A 137 -6.74 -13.29 -5.40
CA GLN A 137 -7.81 -14.15 -5.88
C GLN A 137 -9.15 -13.41 -5.82
N LEU A 138 -9.62 -12.95 -6.98
CA LEU A 138 -10.85 -12.15 -7.09
C LEU A 138 -12.10 -12.98 -7.40
N LEU A 139 -11.95 -14.12 -8.06
CA LEU A 139 -13.07 -14.96 -8.49
C LEU A 139 -13.82 -15.52 -7.27
N GLY A 140 -15.14 -15.32 -7.21
CA GLY A 140 -15.99 -15.75 -6.09
C GLY A 140 -15.94 -14.83 -4.86
N ASN A 141 -15.14 -13.76 -4.91
CA ASN A 141 -14.89 -12.86 -3.79
C ASN A 141 -15.36 -11.43 -4.12
N GLY A 142 -15.41 -10.55 -3.10
CA GLY A 142 -15.90 -9.18 -3.30
C GLY A 142 -15.45 -8.20 -2.22
N VAL A 143 -15.61 -6.91 -2.53
CA VAL A 143 -15.51 -5.83 -1.54
C VAL A 143 -16.86 -5.74 -0.82
N ARG A 144 -16.86 -5.91 0.50
CA ARG A 144 -18.08 -5.92 1.31
C ARG A 144 -18.19 -4.66 2.16
N PHE A 145 -19.39 -4.12 2.22
CA PHE A 145 -19.75 -2.95 3.01
C PHE A 145 -20.97 -3.28 3.86
N GLY A 146 -20.96 -2.81 5.11
CA GLY A 146 -22.00 -3.13 6.08
C GLY A 146 -21.96 -4.57 6.59
N GLU A 147 -22.80 -4.85 7.57
CA GLU A 147 -23.05 -6.21 8.05
C GLU A 147 -24.05 -6.89 7.11
N PRO A 148 -23.88 -8.20 6.82
CA PRO A 148 -24.89 -8.94 6.09
C PRO A 148 -26.18 -8.97 6.92
N ALA A 149 -27.22 -8.32 6.42
CA ALA A 149 -28.57 -8.46 6.96
C ALA A 149 -29.23 -9.66 6.28
N ASP A 150 -29.70 -10.61 7.08
CA ASP A 150 -30.50 -11.72 6.57
C ASP A 150 -31.85 -11.16 6.10
N VAL A 151 -32.22 -11.45 4.86
CA VAL A 151 -33.52 -11.04 4.30
C VAL A 151 -34.35 -12.31 4.21
N LEU A 152 -35.06 -12.61 5.30
CA LEU A 152 -36.10 -13.64 5.35
C LEU A 152 -37.43 -13.08 4.86
#